data_AF-A0A2V6AJB4-F1
#
_entry.id   AF-A0A2V6AJB4-F1
#
_cell.length_a   1.000
_cell.length_b   1.000
_cell.length_c   1.000
_cell.angle_alpha   90.00
_cell.angle_beta   90.00
_cell.angle_gamma   90.00
#
_symmetry.space_group_name_H-M   'P 1'
#
loop_
_entity.id
_entity.type
_entity.pdbx_description
1 polymer ?
#
loop_
_entity_poly.entity_id
_entity_poly.type
_entity_poly.pdbx_seq_one_letter_code
_entity_poly.pdbx_strand_id
1 'polypeptide(L)'
;SESYFNEAERLDPRNVSLLTQHALSYFALRRFPEALRKLDQVLDIIPNDVDTLVQKAAITQAEGDLPRASALLTALHPGADDSAALETQVYQAILERRPAPVIPQLKAILATPDS
;
A
#
# COMPACT_ATOMS: atom_id res chain seq x y z
N SER A 1 -18.06 12.08 2.60
CA SER A 1 -18.02 12.88 1.36
C SER A 1 -16.74 13.71 1.37
N GLU A 2 -16.24 14.10 0.20
CA GLU A 2 -15.03 14.94 0.01
C GLU A 2 -14.98 16.15 0.97
N SER A 3 -16.11 16.83 1.16
CA SER A 3 -16.21 18.01 2.02
C SER A 3 -15.86 17.74 3.49
N TYR A 4 -16.31 16.60 4.03
CA TYR A 4 -16.04 16.23 5.42
C TYR A 4 -14.57 15.88 5.64
N PHE A 5 -13.91 15.24 4.66
CA PHE A 5 -12.48 15.00 4.74
C PHE A 5 -11.70 16.31 4.72
N ASN A 6 -12.03 17.23 3.81
CA ASN A 6 -11.34 18.52 3.73
C ASN A 6 -11.52 19.37 4.99
N GLU A 7 -12.72 19.35 5.59
CA GLU A 7 -12.95 20.03 6.86
C GLU A 7 -12.15 19.40 8.01
N ALA A 8 -12.17 18.07 8.13
CA ALA A 8 -11.42 17.37 9.15
C ALA A 8 -9.90 17.57 9.01
N GLU A 9 -9.37 17.59 7.78
CA GLU A 9 -7.96 17.86 7.52
C GLU A 9 -7.58 19.31 7.83
N ARG A 10 -8.51 20.26 7.67
CA ARG A 10 -8.28 21.65 8.10
C ARG A 10 -8.16 21.76 9.62
N LEU A 11 -8.87 20.92 10.36
CA LEU A 11 -8.82 20.89 11.83
C LEU A 11 -7.55 20.21 12.35
N ASP A 12 -7.14 19.11 11.71
CA ASP A 12 -5.91 18.39 12.05
C ASP A 12 -5.17 17.92 10.79
N PRO A 13 -4.31 18.76 10.20
CA PRO A 13 -3.66 18.48 8.91
C PRO A 13 -2.54 17.43 9.01
N ARG A 14 -2.15 17.02 10.22
CA ARG A 14 -1.11 16.00 10.44
C ARG A 14 -1.70 14.67 10.92
N ASN A 15 -3.02 14.53 10.89
CA ASN A 15 -3.70 13.31 11.27
C ASN A 15 -3.49 12.23 10.21
N VAL A 16 -2.50 11.37 10.43
CA VAL A 16 -2.16 10.28 9.49
C VAL A 16 -3.36 9.36 9.24
N SER A 17 -4.11 9.01 10.29
CA SER A 17 -5.29 8.15 10.13
C SER A 17 -6.32 8.79 9.20
N LEU A 18 -6.58 10.09 9.32
CA LEU A 18 -7.51 10.80 8.45
C LEU A 18 -7.03 10.86 7.00
N LEU A 19 -5.75 11.18 6.79
CA LEU A 19 -5.14 11.24 5.45
C LEU A 19 -5.21 9.87 4.76
N THR A 20 -4.92 8.80 5.48
CA THR A 20 -5.03 7.42 4.99
C THR A 20 -6.47 7.06 4.62
N GLN A 21 -7.45 7.38 5.47
CA GLN A 21 -8.86 7.13 5.16
C GLN A 21 -9.33 7.92 3.93
N HIS A 22 -8.85 9.15 3.74
CA HIS A 22 -9.16 9.94 2.55
C HIS A 22 -8.52 9.31 1.30
N ALA A 23 -7.27 8.86 1.38
CA ALA A 23 -6.59 8.13 0.31
C ALA A 23 -7.36 6.86 -0.10
N LEU A 24 -7.81 6.06 0.88
CA LEU A 24 -8.61 4.85 0.64
C LEU A 24 -9.95 5.17 -0.02
N SER A 25 -10.60 6.27 0.37
CA SER A 25 -11.81 6.75 -0.29
C SER A 25 -11.54 7.11 -1.76
N TYR A 26 -10.42 7.78 -2.07
CA TYR A 26 -10.05 8.06 -3.46
C TYR A 26 -9.72 6.79 -4.25
N PHE A 27 -9.01 5.85 -3.63
CA PHE A 27 -8.69 4.56 -4.24
C PHE A 27 -9.97 3.80 -4.63
N ALA A 28 -10.95 3.70 -3.74
CA ALA A 28 -12.24 3.07 -4.01
C ALA A 28 -13.00 3.75 -5.17
N LEU A 29 -12.82 5.06 -5.33
CA LEU A 29 -13.38 5.85 -6.44
C LEU A 29 -12.51 5.83 -7.71
N ARG A 30 -11.42 5.04 -7.74
CA ARG A 30 -10.44 4.97 -8.85
C ARG A 30 -9.76 6.32 -9.15
N ARG A 31 -9.76 7.24 -8.19
CA ARG A 31 -9.08 8.54 -8.24
C ARG A 31 -7.64 8.39 -7.77
N PHE A 32 -6.86 7.61 -8.51
CA PHE A 32 -5.52 7.19 -8.09
C PHE A 32 -4.52 8.33 -7.87
N PRO A 33 -4.47 9.39 -8.72
CA PRO A 33 -3.57 10.50 -8.48
C PRO A 33 -3.87 11.27 -7.18
N GLU A 34 -5.14 11.39 -6.80
CA GLU A 34 -5.55 11.95 -5.51
C GLU A 34 -5.14 11.04 -4.34
N ALA A 35 -5.39 9.74 -4.47
CA ALA A 35 -5.04 8.76 -3.45
C ALA A 35 -3.53 8.80 -3.16
N LEU A 36 -2.71 8.75 -4.21
CA LEU A 36 -1.25 8.82 -4.09
C LEU A 36 -0.79 10.12 -3.42
N ARG A 37 -1.37 11.27 -3.77
CA ARG A 37 -1.03 12.55 -3.12
C ARG A 37 -1.34 12.53 -1.61
N LYS A 38 -2.44 11.90 -1.19
CA LYS A 38 -2.75 11.76 0.24
C LYS A 38 -1.75 10.84 0.96
N LEU A 39 -1.34 9.75 0.33
CA LEU A 39 -0.30 8.87 0.88
C LEU A 39 1.09 9.54 0.90
N ASP A 40 1.40 10.40 -0.07
CA ASP A 40 2.63 11.20 -0.04
C ASP A 40 2.66 12.14 1.18
N GLN A 41 1.52 12.76 1.53
CA GLN A 41 1.41 13.57 2.74
C GLN A 41 1.63 12.75 4.02
N VAL A 42 1.21 11.47 4.04
CA VAL A 42 1.51 10.58 5.16
C VAL A 42 3.01 10.32 5.26
N LEU A 43 3.69 10.05 4.14
CA LEU A 43 5.14 9.82 4.11
C LEU A 43 5.96 11.07 4.46
N ASP A 44 5.44 12.27 4.22
CA ASP A 44 6.04 13.53 4.69
C ASP A 44 5.99 13.65 6.23
N ILE A 45 5.03 12.99 6.89
CA ILE A 45 4.88 12.98 8.35
C ILE A 45 5.63 11.81 8.98
N ILE A 46 5.50 10.61 8.40
CA ILE A 46 6.13 9.37 8.84
C ILE A 46 6.93 8.80 7.65
N PRO A 47 8.20 9.21 7.51
CA PRO A 47 9.05 8.69 6.45
C PRO A 47 9.22 7.17 6.60
N ASN A 48 9.15 6.45 5.48
CA ASN A 48 9.29 5.00 5.40
C ASN A 48 8.20 4.19 6.14
N ASP A 49 7.02 4.77 6.37
CA ASP A 49 5.87 4.02 6.84
C ASP A 49 5.51 2.88 5.87
N VAL A 50 5.67 1.63 6.33
CA VAL A 50 5.56 0.43 5.49
C VAL A 50 4.13 0.29 4.96
N ASP A 51 3.11 0.46 5.82
CA ASP A 51 1.70 0.37 5.43
C ASP A 51 1.35 1.35 4.31
N THR A 52 1.86 2.58 4.40
CA THR A 52 1.67 3.60 3.36
C THR A 52 2.38 3.23 2.06
N LEU A 53 3.60 2.69 2.12
CA LEU A 53 4.33 2.22 0.94
C LEU A 53 3.62 1.03 0.26
N VAL A 54 3.06 0.10 1.04
CA VAL A 54 2.24 -1.02 0.54
C VAL A 54 1.00 -0.50 -0.17
N GLN A 55 0.27 0.45 0.43
CA GLN A 55 -0.90 1.05 -0.19
C GLN A 55 -0.57 1.77 -1.51
N LYS A 56 0.56 2.49 -1.58
CA LYS A 56 1.03 3.08 -2.84
C LYS A 56 1.31 2.02 -3.90
N ALA A 57 1.98 0.92 -3.53
CA ALA A 57 2.22 -0.18 -4.45
C ALA A 57 0.91 -0.79 -4.97
N ALA A 58 -0.08 -1.01 -4.11
CA ALA A 58 -1.39 -1.52 -4.49
C ALA A 58 -2.15 -0.57 -5.45
N ILE A 59 -2.08 0.75 -5.22
CA ILE A 59 -2.65 1.75 -6.14
C ILE A 59 -1.94 1.68 -7.49
N THR A 60 -0.61 1.61 -7.50
CA THR A 60 0.19 1.55 -8.72
C THR A 60 -0.05 0.25 -9.51
N GLN A 61 -0.31 -0.87 -8.83
CA GLN A 61 -0.81 -2.11 -9.46
C GLN A 61 -2.16 -1.88 -10.14
N ALA A 62 -3.09 -1.21 -9.46
CA ALA A 62 -4.43 -0.94 -9.98
C ALA A 62 -4.42 0.05 -11.16
N GLU A 63 -3.40 0.93 -11.25
CA GLU A 63 -3.10 1.76 -12.41
C GLU A 63 -2.50 0.97 -13.58
N GLY A 64 -1.94 -0.22 -13.32
CA GLY A 64 -1.25 -1.06 -14.29
C GLY A 64 0.23 -0.74 -14.48
N ASP A 65 0.80 0.16 -13.67
CA ASP A 65 2.24 0.48 -13.67
C ASP A 65 3.01 -0.55 -12.83
N LEU A 66 3.02 -1.78 -13.34
CA LEU A 66 3.66 -2.91 -12.67
C LEU A 66 5.15 -2.67 -12.34
N PRO A 67 5.98 -2.04 -13.19
CA PRO A 67 7.38 -1.75 -12.86
C PRO A 67 7.53 -0.85 -11.62
N ARG A 68 6.71 0.21 -11.51
CA ARG A 68 6.77 1.11 -10.35
C ARG A 68 6.27 0.42 -9.08
N ALA A 69 5.22 -0.39 -9.18
CA ALA A 69 4.75 -1.18 -8.04
C ALA A 69 5.83 -2.16 -7.55
N SER A 70 6.49 -2.85 -8.48
CA SER A 70 7.59 -3.78 -8.18
C SER A 70 8.77 -3.08 -7.47
N ALA A 71 9.13 -1.87 -7.91
CA ALA A 71 10.18 -1.08 -7.26
C ALA A 71 9.82 -0.70 -5.82
N LEU A 72 8.57 -0.32 -5.55
CA LEU A 72 8.09 -0.03 -4.20
C LEU A 72 8.14 -1.28 -3.32
N LEU A 73 7.67 -2.42 -3.83
CA LEU A 73 7.58 -3.66 -3.07
C LEU A 73 8.94 -4.33 -2.80
N THR A 74 9.91 -4.16 -3.70
CA THR A 74 11.27 -4.72 -3.53
C THR A 74 12.04 -4.01 -2.42
N ALA A 75 11.73 -2.73 -2.16
CA ALA A 75 12.30 -1.99 -1.04
C ALA A 75 11.76 -2.48 0.31
N LEU A 76 10.59 -3.13 0.32
CA LEU A 76 9.96 -3.67 1.51
C LEU A 76 10.45 -5.10 1.76
N HIS A 77 10.98 -5.32 2.95
CA HIS A 77 11.30 -6.66 3.45
C HIS A 77 10.28 -7.00 4.56
N PRO A 78 9.02 -7.32 4.20
CA PRO A 78 8.02 -7.61 5.21
C PRO A 78 8.43 -8.81 6.05
N GLY A 79 8.33 -8.66 7.37
CA GLY A 79 8.38 -9.80 8.29
C GLY A 79 7.21 -10.74 8.03
N ALA A 80 7.26 -11.94 8.62
CA ALA A 80 6.18 -12.93 8.48
C ALA A 80 4.80 -12.39 8.93
N ASP A 81 4.79 -11.37 9.79
CA ASP A 81 3.59 -10.79 10.40
C ASP A 81 2.93 -9.69 9.53
N ASP A 82 3.62 -9.21 8.48
CA ASP A 82 3.09 -8.19 7.58
C ASP A 82 2.36 -8.83 6.40
N SER A 83 1.11 -9.24 6.68
CA SER A 83 0.24 -9.92 5.72
C SER A 83 -0.10 -9.06 4.51
N ALA A 84 -0.25 -7.74 4.70
CA ALA A 84 -0.67 -6.84 3.63
C ALA A 84 0.44 -6.63 2.57
N ALA A 85 1.69 -6.46 3.00
CA ALA A 85 2.82 -6.36 2.10
C ALA A 85 3.00 -7.66 1.29
N LEU A 86 2.91 -8.81 1.96
CA LEU A 86 3.01 -10.12 1.32
C LEU A 86 1.89 -10.34 0.29
N GLU A 87 0.64 -10.06 0.64
CA GLU A 87 -0.49 -10.14 -0.29
C GLU A 87 -0.27 -9.27 -1.53
N THR A 88 0.25 -8.06 -1.34
CA THR A 88 0.54 -7.13 -2.43
C THR A 88 1.69 -7.63 -3.31
N GLN A 89 2.73 -8.25 -2.73
CA GLN A 89 3.82 -8.90 -3.47
C GLN A 89 3.33 -10.11 -4.28
N VAL A 90 2.45 -10.93 -3.71
CA VAL A 90 1.85 -12.06 -4.44
C VAL A 90 1.00 -11.56 -5.60
N TYR A 91 0.18 -10.54 -5.36
CA TYR A 91 -0.64 -9.96 -6.41
C TYR A 91 0.20 -9.36 -7.54
N GLN A 92 1.32 -8.70 -7.20
CA GLN A 92 2.31 -8.25 -8.19
C GLN A 92 2.78 -9.40 -9.09
N ALA A 93 3.24 -10.49 -8.48
CA ALA A 93 3.79 -11.64 -9.20
C ALA A 93 2.75 -12.31 -10.11
N ILE A 94 1.47 -12.30 -9.71
CA ILE A 94 0.34 -12.75 -10.54
C ILE A 94 0.14 -11.82 -11.73
N LEU A 95 0.08 -10.50 -11.51
CA LEU A 95 -0.09 -9.50 -12.57
C LEU A 95 1.04 -9.55 -13.61
N GLU A 96 2.28 -9.80 -13.17
CA GLU A 96 3.45 -9.98 -14.03
C GLU A 96 3.51 -11.36 -14.71
N ARG A 97 2.58 -12.28 -14.41
CA ARG A 97 2.56 -13.67 -14.88
C ARG A 97 3.83 -14.45 -14.49
N ARG A 98 4.38 -14.15 -13.31
CA ARG A 98 5.59 -14.77 -12.75
C ARG A 98 5.38 -15.15 -11.28
N PRO A 99 4.39 -16.00 -10.91
CA PRO A 99 4.15 -16.35 -9.52
C PRO A 99 5.20 -17.32 -8.93
N ALA A 100 6.01 -17.98 -9.76
CA ALA A 100 6.95 -19.01 -9.30
C ALA A 100 7.90 -18.56 -8.17
N PRO A 101 8.50 -17.34 -8.20
CA PRO A 101 9.43 -16.89 -7.17
C PRO A 101 8.80 -16.63 -5.79
N VAL A 102 7.49 -16.31 -5.71
CA VAL A 102 6.83 -15.99 -4.43
C VAL A 102 6.32 -17.24 -3.69
N ILE A 103 6.16 -18.37 -4.40
CA ILE A 103 5.65 -19.63 -3.83
C ILE A 103 6.49 -20.15 -2.64
N PRO A 104 7.84 -20.19 -2.70
CA PRO A 104 8.66 -20.67 -1.57
C PRO A 104 8.49 -19.79 -0.32
N GLN A 105 8.38 -18.47 -0.48
CA GLN A 105 8.16 -17.53 0.62
C GLN A 105 6.82 -17.79 1.31
N LEU A 106 5.75 -17.96 0.53
CA LEU A 106 4.43 -18.32 1.06
C LEU A 106 4.44 -19.65 1.82
N LYS A 107 5.12 -20.66 1.27
CA LYS A 107 5.26 -21.97 1.94
C LYS A 107 6.00 -21.87 3.28
N ALA A 108 7.03 -21.02 3.35
CA ALA A 108 7.79 -20.82 4.58
C ALA A 108 6.93 -20.18 5.68
N ILE A 109 6.16 -19.15 5.35
CA ILE A 109 5.26 -18.46 6.30
C ILE A 109 4.15 -19.40 6.79
N LEU A 110 3.52 -20.17 5.90
CA LEU A 110 2.49 -21.15 6.29
C LEU A 110 3.04 -22.30 7.16
N ALA A 111 4.35 -22.56 7.10
CA ALA A 111 5.00 -23.60 7.89
C ALA A 111 5.41 -23.12 9.30
N THR A 112 5.35 -21.82 9.58
CA THR A 112 5.58 -21.23 10.90
C THR A 112 4.24 -20.78 11.50
N PRO A 113 3.53 -21.67 12.23
CA PRO A 113 2.33 -21.27 12.93
C PRO A 113 2.76 -20.41 14.12
N ASP A 114 2.27 -19.17 14.15
CA ASP A 114 2.38 -18.20 15.24
C ASP A 114 3.74 -17.49 15.38
N SER A 115 3.75 -16.21 15.00
CA SER A 115 4.52 -15.13 15.63
C SER A 115 3.52 -14.07 16.10
#